data_AF-A0A9W8EGL9-F1
#
_entry.id   AF-A0A9W8EGL9-F1
#
_cell.length_a   1.000
_cell.length_b   1.000
_cell.length_c   1.000
_cell.angle_alpha   90.00
_cell.angle_beta   90.00
_cell.angle_gamma   90.00
#
_symmetry.space_group_name_H-M   'P 1'
#
loop_
_entity.id
_entity.type
_entity.pdbx_description
1 polymer ?
#
loop_
_entity_poly.entity_id
_entity_poly.type
_entity_poly.pdbx_seq_one_letter_code
_entity_poly.pdbx_strand_id
1 'polypeptide(L)'
;MSAANTARHARAALMDIYKAQRSWDGWNEDGVGIANDLVNLLLQMRNSQEPAVWHPSLPFLFPDLCEKYMAASLDLSRQKLGHLEHKVSMMDLQIRRMLAAAEAMEKLLPPAGQASQVSGRLVSQFEEPLSLSSLEWYTARTFTVCDVYRQALAMRKEHVGIISKTIDSFAGLADAPAGALDSDTQLVHLATWLHSPGLQNAKIMDHSANSTLMLSDYGDMLRIELGIEQL
;
A
#
# COMPACT_ATOMS: atom_id res chain seq x y z
N MET A 1 33.84 0.76 -12.83
CA MET A 1 32.70 0.52 -13.74
C MET A 1 32.76 1.51 -14.88
N SER A 2 32.42 1.11 -16.13
CA SER A 2 32.27 2.07 -17.23
C SER A 2 31.00 2.91 -17.02
N ALA A 3 31.00 4.15 -17.50
CA ALA A 3 29.84 5.05 -17.39
C ALA A 3 28.55 4.45 -17.98
N ALA A 4 28.67 3.72 -19.08
CA ALA A 4 27.55 3.01 -19.72
C ALA A 4 26.97 1.89 -18.83
N ASN A 5 27.80 1.16 -18.07
CA ASN A 5 27.33 0.14 -17.14
C ASN A 5 26.62 0.77 -15.93
N THR A 6 27.13 1.87 -15.39
CA THR A 6 26.48 2.64 -14.32
C THR A 6 25.10 3.13 -14.74
N ALA A 7 25.00 3.73 -15.93
CA ALA A 7 23.73 4.21 -16.48
C ALA A 7 22.70 3.09 -16.65
N ARG A 8 23.13 1.92 -17.16
CA ARG A 8 22.26 0.75 -17.31
C ARG A 8 21.74 0.24 -15.97
N HIS A 9 22.60 0.16 -14.94
CA HIS A 9 22.19 -0.26 -13.61
C HIS A 9 21.25 0.74 -12.94
N ALA A 10 21.52 2.03 -13.06
CA ALA A 10 20.64 3.09 -12.56
C ALA A 10 19.25 3.02 -13.22
N ARG A 11 19.19 2.89 -14.56
CA ARG A 11 17.91 2.77 -15.28
C ARG A 11 17.14 1.51 -14.88
N ALA A 12 17.82 0.39 -14.64
CA ALA A 12 17.19 -0.84 -14.16
C ALA A 12 16.56 -0.62 -12.77
N ALA A 13 17.29 0.00 -11.84
CA ALA A 13 16.78 0.32 -10.51
C ALA A 13 15.57 1.28 -10.53
N LEU A 14 15.62 2.34 -11.36
CA LEU A 14 14.48 3.24 -11.56
C LEU A 14 13.26 2.51 -12.12
N MET A 15 13.45 1.60 -13.06
CA MET A 15 12.36 0.78 -13.60
C MET A 15 11.77 -0.17 -12.54
N ASP A 16 12.60 -0.73 -11.66
CA ASP A 16 12.12 -1.56 -10.55
C ASP A 16 11.31 -0.76 -9.54
N ILE A 17 11.72 0.49 -9.24
CA ILE A 17 10.95 1.41 -8.40
C ILE A 17 9.59 1.69 -9.05
N TYR A 18 9.58 2.09 -10.32
CA TYR A 18 8.35 2.38 -11.06
C TYR A 18 7.37 1.19 -11.03
N LYS A 19 7.86 -0.02 -11.32
CA LYS A 19 7.02 -1.24 -11.30
C LYS A 19 6.51 -1.57 -9.90
N ALA A 20 7.35 -1.40 -8.88
CA ALA A 20 6.97 -1.66 -7.50
C ALA A 20 5.87 -0.70 -7.02
N GLN A 21 5.95 0.59 -7.36
CA GLN A 21 4.90 1.58 -7.06
C GLN A 21 3.57 1.19 -7.70
N ARG A 22 3.58 0.94 -9.01
CA ARG A 22 2.36 0.55 -9.74
C ARG A 22 1.74 -0.74 -9.20
N SER A 23 2.59 -1.71 -8.85
CA SER A 23 2.12 -2.96 -8.25
C SER A 23 1.51 -2.72 -6.86
N TRP A 24 2.13 -1.85 -6.05
CA TRP A 24 1.60 -1.48 -4.74
C TRP A 24 0.19 -0.89 -4.86
N ASP A 25 -0.01 0.04 -5.80
CA ASP A 25 -1.32 0.66 -6.05
C ASP A 25 -2.39 -0.37 -6.44
N GLY A 26 -2.05 -1.31 -7.34
CA GLY A 26 -2.96 -2.40 -7.71
C GLY A 26 -3.33 -3.31 -6.53
N TRP A 27 -2.36 -3.67 -5.69
CA TRP A 27 -2.65 -4.45 -4.48
C TRP A 27 -3.50 -3.67 -3.47
N ASN A 28 -3.28 -2.35 -3.38
CA ASN A 28 -4.06 -1.49 -2.50
C ASN A 28 -5.52 -1.38 -2.95
N GLU A 29 -5.77 -1.19 -4.24
CA GLU A 29 -7.12 -1.14 -4.83
C GLU A 29 -7.88 -2.45 -4.57
N ASP A 30 -7.26 -3.59 -4.89
CA ASP A 30 -7.82 -4.91 -4.60
C ASP A 30 -8.12 -5.09 -3.10
N GLY A 31 -7.19 -4.64 -2.25
CA GLY A 31 -7.31 -4.73 -0.79
C GLY A 31 -8.51 -3.96 -0.25
N VAL A 32 -8.81 -2.77 -0.79
CA VAL A 32 -9.99 -1.97 -0.42
C VAL A 32 -11.28 -2.73 -0.71
N GLY A 33 -11.38 -3.35 -1.89
CA GLY A 33 -12.57 -4.13 -2.27
C GLY A 33 -12.82 -5.28 -1.28
N ILE A 34 -11.76 -6.03 -0.94
CA ILE A 34 -11.85 -7.14 0.01
C ILE A 34 -12.20 -6.65 1.42
N ALA A 35 -11.60 -5.55 1.88
CA ALA A 35 -11.88 -4.98 3.19
C ALA A 35 -13.34 -4.51 3.30
N ASN A 36 -13.87 -3.86 2.25
CA ASN A 36 -15.26 -3.43 2.20
C ASN A 36 -16.23 -4.62 2.24
N ASP A 37 -15.98 -5.65 1.43
CA ASP A 37 -16.76 -6.90 1.47
C ASP A 37 -16.79 -7.51 2.86
N LEU A 38 -15.64 -7.53 3.53
CA LEU A 38 -15.48 -8.14 4.84
C LEU A 38 -16.26 -7.35 5.90
N VAL A 39 -16.14 -6.02 5.94
CA VAL A 39 -16.93 -5.19 6.85
C VAL A 39 -18.44 -5.37 6.61
N ASN A 40 -18.88 -5.43 5.35
CA ASN A 40 -20.28 -5.70 5.04
C ASN A 40 -20.74 -7.07 5.57
N LEU A 41 -19.90 -8.10 5.45
CA LEU A 41 -20.16 -9.42 6.01
C LEU A 41 -20.30 -9.39 7.53
N LEU A 42 -19.41 -8.67 8.22
CA LEU A 42 -19.48 -8.51 9.68
C LEU A 42 -20.72 -7.72 10.12
N LEU A 43 -21.11 -6.69 9.38
CA LEU A 43 -22.34 -5.92 9.62
C LEU A 43 -23.58 -6.79 9.46
N GLN A 44 -23.61 -7.65 8.43
CA GLN A 44 -24.70 -8.59 8.22
C GLN A 44 -24.78 -9.64 9.34
N MET A 45 -23.64 -10.18 9.79
CA MET A 45 -23.59 -11.10 10.94
C MET A 45 -24.11 -10.46 12.24
N ARG A 46 -23.83 -9.17 12.47
CA ARG A 46 -24.41 -8.44 13.59
C ARG A 46 -25.93 -8.37 13.50
N ASN A 47 -26.48 -8.08 12.32
CA ASN A 47 -27.91 -7.90 12.11
C ASN A 47 -28.70 -9.22 11.96
N SER A 48 -28.02 -10.35 11.74
CA SER A 48 -28.64 -11.67 11.62
C SER A 48 -28.96 -12.35 12.96
N GLN A 49 -28.55 -11.75 14.08
CA GLN A 49 -28.78 -12.32 15.41
C GLN A 49 -30.26 -12.34 15.83
N GLU A 50 -31.14 -11.65 15.09
CA GLU A 50 -32.59 -11.67 15.33
C GLU A 50 -33.37 -12.13 14.09
N PRO A 51 -33.46 -13.44 13.79
CA PRO A 51 -34.23 -13.95 12.64
C PRO A 51 -35.71 -13.55 12.65
N ALA A 52 -36.26 -13.23 13.82
CA ALA A 52 -37.62 -12.70 13.98
C ALA A 52 -37.82 -11.33 13.31
N VAL A 53 -36.75 -10.54 13.17
CA VAL A 53 -36.75 -9.26 12.44
C VAL A 53 -36.91 -9.48 10.93
N TRP A 54 -36.47 -10.63 10.42
CA TRP A 54 -36.61 -10.99 9.00
C TRP A 54 -38.00 -11.55 8.71
N HIS A 55 -38.46 -12.51 9.52
CA HIS A 55 -39.83 -13.00 9.50
C HIS A 55 -40.16 -13.80 10.78
N PRO A 56 -41.34 -13.61 11.40
CA PRO A 56 -41.69 -14.22 12.69
C PRO A 56 -41.76 -15.76 12.68
N SER A 57 -41.92 -16.39 11.52
CA SER A 57 -41.94 -17.87 11.41
C SER A 57 -40.56 -18.51 11.25
N LEU A 58 -39.51 -17.74 10.95
CA LEU A 58 -38.16 -18.29 10.73
C LEU A 58 -37.57 -18.99 11.96
N PRO A 59 -37.72 -18.45 13.20
CA PRO A 59 -37.25 -19.15 14.39
C PRO A 59 -37.92 -20.52 14.60
N PHE A 60 -39.15 -20.69 14.12
CA PHE A 60 -39.91 -21.95 14.28
C PHE A 60 -39.62 -22.95 13.15
N LEU A 61 -39.56 -22.48 11.90
CA LEU A 61 -39.34 -23.35 10.73
C LEU A 61 -37.88 -23.76 10.60
N PHE A 62 -36.94 -22.93 11.07
CA PHE A 62 -35.51 -23.15 10.94
C PHE A 62 -34.79 -22.74 12.24
N PRO A 63 -34.90 -23.53 13.31
CA PRO A 63 -34.33 -23.19 14.62
C PRO A 63 -32.81 -22.98 14.58
N ASP A 64 -32.08 -23.76 13.74
CA ASP A 64 -30.63 -23.65 13.60
C ASP A 64 -30.17 -22.59 12.57
N LEU A 65 -31.09 -21.80 12.00
CA LEU A 65 -30.77 -20.89 10.90
C LEU A 65 -29.70 -19.88 11.29
N CYS A 66 -29.84 -19.31 12.49
CA CYS A 66 -28.88 -18.33 13.00
C CYS A 66 -27.48 -18.96 13.16
N GLU A 67 -27.39 -20.13 13.78
CA GLU A 67 -26.12 -20.83 13.98
C GLU A 67 -25.45 -21.20 12.65
N LYS A 68 -26.21 -21.76 11.69
CA LYS A 68 -25.70 -22.14 10.37
C LYS A 68 -25.25 -20.92 9.56
N TYR A 69 -26.01 -19.83 9.62
CA TYR A 69 -25.66 -18.58 8.97
C TYR A 69 -24.39 -17.97 9.57
N MET A 70 -24.28 -17.93 10.91
CA MET A 70 -23.12 -17.43 11.62
C MET A 70 -21.87 -18.25 11.31
N ALA A 71 -21.96 -19.59 11.33
CA ALA A 71 -20.84 -20.46 11.00
C ALA A 71 -20.35 -20.24 9.56
N ALA A 72 -21.27 -20.23 8.58
CA ALA A 72 -20.93 -20.01 7.17
C ALA A 72 -20.32 -18.61 6.94
N SER A 73 -20.87 -17.59 7.60
CA SER A 73 -20.39 -16.21 7.47
C SER A 73 -19.02 -16.02 8.14
N LEU A 74 -18.76 -16.68 9.26
CA LEU A 74 -17.45 -16.69 9.92
C LEU A 74 -16.38 -17.36 9.05
N ASP A 75 -16.69 -18.50 8.45
CA ASP A 75 -15.75 -19.20 7.57
C ASP A 75 -15.41 -18.36 6.33
N LEU A 76 -16.41 -17.74 5.71
CA LEU A 76 -16.20 -16.81 4.60
C LEU A 76 -15.42 -15.57 5.02
N SER A 77 -15.68 -15.03 6.22
CA SER A 77 -14.93 -13.90 6.78
C SER A 77 -13.46 -14.23 7.00
N ARG A 78 -13.15 -15.42 7.53
CA ARG A 78 -11.76 -15.90 7.70
C ARG A 78 -11.05 -16.07 6.37
N GLN A 79 -11.73 -16.61 5.37
CA GLN A 79 -11.15 -16.73 4.02
C GLN A 79 -10.82 -15.36 3.43
N LYS A 80 -11.76 -14.40 3.50
CA LYS A 80 -11.54 -13.03 3.02
C LYS A 80 -10.46 -12.31 3.81
N LEU A 81 -10.38 -12.53 5.13
CA LEU A 81 -9.31 -12.00 5.97
C LEU A 81 -7.94 -12.50 5.50
N GLY A 82 -7.79 -13.80 5.28
CA GLY A 82 -6.53 -14.37 4.78
C GLY A 82 -6.13 -13.80 3.40
N HIS A 83 -7.10 -13.55 2.52
CA HIS A 83 -6.85 -12.86 1.25
C HIS A 83 -6.37 -11.42 1.48
N LEU A 84 -7.00 -10.69 2.40
CA LEU A 84 -6.64 -9.32 2.73
C LEU A 84 -5.23 -9.22 3.34
N GLU A 85 -4.90 -10.11 4.27
CA GLU A 85 -3.56 -10.23 4.86
C GLU A 85 -2.50 -10.51 3.79
N HIS A 86 -2.80 -11.39 2.84
CA HIS A 86 -1.92 -11.65 1.72
C HIS A 86 -1.68 -10.38 0.88
N LYS A 87 -2.72 -9.61 0.54
CA LYS A 87 -2.59 -8.34 -0.20
C LYS A 87 -1.71 -7.35 0.56
N VAL A 88 -1.90 -7.21 1.87
CA VAL A 88 -1.09 -6.34 2.74
C VAL A 88 0.38 -6.82 2.81
N SER A 89 0.62 -8.13 2.80
CA SER A 89 1.98 -8.68 2.69
C SER A 89 2.63 -8.36 1.35
N MET A 90 1.88 -8.43 0.25
CA MET A 90 2.36 -8.08 -1.09
C MET A 90 2.69 -6.60 -1.24
N MET A 91 1.92 -5.72 -0.59
CA MET A 91 2.23 -4.29 -0.47
C MET A 91 3.57 -4.07 0.25
N ASP A 92 3.78 -4.74 1.39
CA ASP A 92 5.04 -4.67 2.14
C ASP A 92 6.26 -5.14 1.32
N LEU A 93 6.08 -6.19 0.52
CA LEU A 93 7.11 -6.67 -0.40
C LEU A 93 7.49 -5.61 -1.44
N GLN A 94 6.55 -4.84 -1.98
CA GLN A 94 6.86 -3.80 -2.95
C GLN A 94 7.66 -2.66 -2.32
N ILE A 95 7.36 -2.29 -1.06
CA ILE A 95 8.16 -1.31 -0.31
C ILE A 95 9.60 -1.78 -0.18
N ARG A 96 9.80 -3.05 0.19
CA ARG A 96 11.16 -3.64 0.29
C ARG A 96 11.90 -3.65 -1.04
N ARG A 97 11.20 -3.87 -2.16
CA ARG A 97 11.78 -3.79 -3.51
C ARG A 97 12.22 -2.37 -3.87
N MET A 98 11.40 -1.36 -3.58
CA MET A 98 11.76 0.04 -3.80
C MET A 98 13.00 0.45 -3.00
N LEU A 99 13.08 0.04 -1.73
CA LEU A 99 14.25 0.29 -0.88
C LEU A 99 15.51 -0.37 -1.42
N ALA A 100 15.43 -1.65 -1.79
CA ALA A 100 16.57 -2.36 -2.36
C ALA A 100 17.08 -1.72 -3.68
N ALA A 101 16.16 -1.21 -4.51
CA ALA A 101 16.51 -0.47 -5.71
C ALA A 101 17.14 0.90 -5.39
N ALA A 102 16.64 1.61 -4.37
CA ALA A 102 17.25 2.85 -3.89
C ALA A 102 18.68 2.63 -3.36
N GLU A 103 18.89 1.60 -2.54
CA GLU A 103 20.23 1.21 -2.06
C GLU A 103 21.16 0.79 -3.20
N ALA A 104 20.62 0.16 -4.25
CA ALA A 104 21.40 -0.17 -5.45
C ALA A 104 21.85 1.09 -6.20
N MET A 105 20.98 2.12 -6.30
CA MET A 105 21.35 3.42 -6.87
C MET A 105 22.37 4.17 -6.01
N GLU A 106 22.22 4.13 -4.68
CA GLU A 106 23.15 4.75 -3.75
C GLU A 106 24.58 4.21 -3.91
N LYS A 107 24.72 2.90 -4.12
CA LYS A 107 26.02 2.25 -4.39
C LYS A 107 26.69 2.69 -5.70
N LEU A 108 25.94 3.27 -6.62
CA LEU A 108 26.46 3.80 -7.88
C LEU A 108 26.99 5.23 -7.73
N LEU A 109 26.67 5.92 -6.62
CA LEU A 109 27.14 7.27 -6.35
C LEU A 109 28.60 7.25 -5.87
N PRO A 110 29.44 8.20 -6.32
CA PRO A 110 30.79 8.35 -5.79
C PRO A 110 30.72 8.76 -4.32
N PRO A 111 31.67 8.32 -3.47
CA PRO A 111 31.72 8.75 -2.09
C PRO A 111 31.84 10.27 -2.01
N ALA A 112 31.15 10.89 -1.04
CA ALA A 112 30.90 12.33 -0.89
C ALA A 112 32.13 13.27 -0.96
N GLY A 113 33.36 12.74 -0.98
CA GLY A 113 34.60 13.49 -1.17
C GLY A 113 35.15 13.56 -2.61
N GLN A 114 34.59 12.82 -3.58
CA GLN A 114 35.12 12.77 -4.96
C GLN A 114 34.25 13.51 -6.00
N ALA A 115 33.03 13.90 -5.66
CA ALA A 115 32.10 14.58 -6.58
C ALA A 115 32.61 15.95 -7.06
N SER A 116 33.40 16.65 -6.24
CA SER A 116 33.91 18.01 -6.53
C SER A 116 34.95 18.07 -7.65
N GLN A 117 35.53 16.94 -8.08
CA GLN A 117 36.54 16.91 -9.16
C GLN A 117 35.95 16.63 -10.56
N VAL A 118 34.68 16.20 -10.65
CA VAL A 118 34.08 15.79 -11.94
C VAL A 118 33.38 16.96 -12.65
N SER A 119 32.89 17.97 -11.93
CA SER A 119 32.24 19.16 -12.53
C SER A 119 33.16 20.08 -13.35
N GLY A 120 34.47 19.83 -13.37
CA GLY A 120 35.45 20.66 -14.10
C GLY A 120 35.75 20.24 -15.55
N ARG A 121 35.22 19.11 -16.03
CA ARG A 121 35.53 18.59 -17.38
C ARG A 121 34.28 18.57 -18.25
N LEU A 122 34.24 19.50 -19.19
CA LEU A 122 33.33 19.59 -20.35
C LEU A 122 32.84 18.20 -20.81
N VAL A 123 31.58 17.87 -20.49
CA VAL A 123 30.86 16.76 -21.11
C VAL A 123 30.17 17.31 -22.34
N SER A 124 30.91 17.30 -23.46
CA SER A 124 30.35 17.52 -24.79
C SER A 124 29.92 16.19 -25.38
N GLN A 125 28.65 16.12 -25.81
CA GLN A 125 28.15 15.27 -26.90
C GLN A 125 28.21 13.75 -26.68
N PHE A 126 27.37 13.24 -25.79
CA PHE A 126 26.70 11.94 -25.94
C PHE A 126 25.29 12.09 -25.37
N GLU A 127 24.31 11.36 -25.93
CA GLU A 127 22.98 11.18 -25.32
C GLU A 127 23.16 10.90 -23.82
N GLU A 128 22.86 11.89 -22.97
CA GLU A 128 23.44 11.88 -21.62
C GLU A 128 22.84 10.75 -20.78
N PRO A 129 23.68 9.84 -20.24
CA PRO A 129 23.24 8.95 -19.19
C PRO A 129 22.83 9.79 -17.97
N LEU A 130 21.74 9.41 -17.28
CA LEU A 130 21.31 9.90 -15.96
C LEU A 130 22.44 10.63 -15.23
N SER A 131 22.36 11.96 -15.18
CA SER A 131 23.41 12.77 -14.56
C SER A 131 23.59 12.37 -13.09
N LEU A 132 24.79 12.55 -12.54
CA LEU A 132 25.06 12.20 -11.14
C LEU A 132 24.06 12.89 -10.18
N SER A 133 23.76 14.16 -10.45
CA SER A 133 22.79 14.95 -9.69
C SER A 133 21.36 14.42 -9.81
N SER A 134 20.98 13.88 -10.98
CA SER A 134 19.70 13.20 -11.17
C SER A 134 19.63 11.91 -10.33
N LEU A 135 20.69 11.11 -10.31
CA LEU A 135 20.75 9.87 -9.55
C LEU A 135 20.68 10.09 -8.02
N GLU A 136 21.40 11.10 -7.51
CA GLU A 136 21.33 11.52 -6.10
C GLU A 136 19.90 11.93 -5.72
N TRP A 137 19.26 12.72 -6.59
CA TRP A 137 17.89 13.19 -6.40
C TRP A 137 16.91 12.01 -6.33
N TYR A 138 16.92 11.11 -7.32
CA TYR A 138 16.02 9.95 -7.33
C TYR A 138 16.26 9.03 -6.13
N THR A 139 17.52 8.80 -5.75
CA THR A 139 17.87 7.97 -4.60
C THR A 139 17.28 8.55 -3.31
N ALA A 140 17.56 9.82 -3.01
CA ALA A 140 17.05 10.48 -1.81
C ALA A 140 15.51 10.50 -1.77
N ARG A 141 14.86 10.79 -2.90
CA ARG A 141 13.38 10.82 -2.96
C ARG A 141 12.75 9.44 -2.84
N THR A 142 13.37 8.41 -3.38
CA THR A 142 12.84 7.04 -3.24
C THR A 142 12.73 6.64 -1.77
N PHE A 143 13.69 7.03 -0.93
CA PHE A 143 13.62 6.77 0.52
C PHE A 143 12.43 7.50 1.17
N THR A 144 12.26 8.79 0.91
CA THR A 144 11.12 9.56 1.44
C THR A 144 9.78 8.99 0.97
N VAL A 145 9.71 8.58 -0.29
CA VAL A 145 8.54 7.90 -0.88
C VAL A 145 8.24 6.60 -0.15
N CYS A 146 9.26 5.78 0.13
CA CYS A 146 9.07 4.53 0.88
C CYS A 146 8.50 4.78 2.28
N ASP A 147 8.85 5.88 2.94
CA ASP A 147 8.31 6.22 4.25
C ASP A 147 6.82 6.56 4.20
N VAL A 148 6.37 7.25 3.15
CA VAL A 148 4.94 7.48 2.89
C VAL A 148 4.20 6.15 2.74
N TYR A 149 4.73 5.24 1.92
CA TYR A 149 4.15 3.90 1.75
C TYR A 149 4.16 3.07 3.05
N ARG A 150 5.17 3.21 3.91
CA ARG A 150 5.23 2.52 5.21
C ARG A 150 4.17 3.01 6.19
N GLN A 151 3.96 4.32 6.27
CA GLN A 151 2.90 4.89 7.12
C GLN A 151 1.52 4.40 6.65
N ALA A 152 1.31 4.42 5.33
CA ALA A 152 0.12 3.88 4.70
C ALA A 152 -0.08 2.38 5.04
N LEU A 153 0.97 1.57 4.94
CA LEU A 153 0.94 0.15 5.28
C LEU A 153 0.63 -0.10 6.76
N ALA A 154 1.17 0.72 7.66
CA ALA A 154 0.92 0.61 9.10
C ALA A 154 -0.56 0.76 9.42
N MET A 155 -1.23 1.78 8.85
CA MET A 155 -2.68 1.97 9.01
C MET A 155 -3.49 0.79 8.48
N ARG A 156 -3.08 0.20 7.35
CA ARG A 156 -3.75 -0.97 6.76
C ARG A 156 -3.61 -2.21 7.65
N LYS A 157 -2.41 -2.45 8.19
CA LYS A 157 -2.15 -3.54 9.14
C LYS A 157 -2.97 -3.37 10.43
N GLU A 158 -3.10 -2.13 10.92
CA GLU A 158 -3.94 -1.83 12.06
C GLU A 158 -5.41 -2.19 11.77
N HIS A 159 -5.96 -1.73 10.64
CA HIS A 159 -7.35 -2.04 10.28
C HIS A 159 -7.59 -3.54 10.13
N VAL A 160 -6.70 -4.27 9.45
CA VAL A 160 -6.73 -5.74 9.35
C VAL A 160 -6.71 -6.40 10.74
N GLY A 161 -5.88 -5.89 11.65
CA GLY A 161 -5.82 -6.39 13.03
C GLY A 161 -7.12 -6.17 13.81
N ILE A 162 -7.81 -5.05 13.59
CA ILE A 162 -9.12 -4.79 14.20
C ILE A 162 -10.15 -5.78 13.63
N ILE A 163 -10.20 -5.93 12.31
CA ILE A 163 -11.08 -6.89 11.63
C ILE A 163 -10.89 -8.32 12.18
N SER A 164 -9.64 -8.76 12.31
CA SER A 164 -9.31 -10.09 12.85
C SER A 164 -9.90 -10.28 14.25
N LYS A 165 -9.67 -9.32 15.15
CA LYS A 165 -10.22 -9.36 16.52
C LYS A 165 -11.74 -9.40 16.54
N THR A 166 -12.39 -8.70 15.61
CA THR A 166 -13.85 -8.74 15.48
C THR A 166 -14.33 -10.12 15.02
N ILE A 167 -13.68 -10.75 14.04
CA ILE A 167 -13.99 -12.14 13.63
C ILE A 167 -13.84 -13.10 14.82
N ASP A 168 -12.76 -12.98 15.58
CA ASP A 168 -12.50 -13.82 16.76
C ASP A 168 -13.57 -13.62 17.84
N SER A 169 -14.06 -12.39 18.00
CA SER A 169 -15.14 -12.06 18.94
C SER A 169 -16.46 -12.70 18.53
N PHE A 170 -16.80 -12.70 17.24
CA PHE A 170 -17.97 -13.44 16.72
C PHE A 170 -17.81 -14.96 16.81
N ALA A 171 -16.57 -15.49 16.86
CA ALA A 171 -16.29 -16.92 16.85
C ALA A 171 -16.34 -17.62 18.22
N GLY A 172 -16.42 -16.91 19.35
CA GLY A 172 -16.68 -17.56 20.65
C GLY A 172 -15.80 -17.18 21.85
N LEU A 173 -15.30 -15.94 21.95
CA LEU A 173 -14.87 -15.39 23.24
C LEU A 173 -16.07 -14.67 23.89
N ALA A 174 -16.89 -15.45 24.62
CA ALA A 174 -17.99 -15.09 25.54
C ALA A 174 -18.67 -13.72 25.35
N ASP A 175 -19.95 -13.73 24.95
CA ASP A 175 -20.81 -12.55 24.75
C ASP A 175 -20.14 -11.46 23.92
N ALA A 176 -20.37 -11.43 22.60
CA ALA A 176 -19.90 -10.34 21.75
C ALA A 176 -20.25 -9.01 22.43
N PRO A 177 -19.26 -8.25 22.95
CA PRO A 177 -19.54 -7.12 23.82
C PRO A 177 -20.40 -6.11 23.07
N ALA A 178 -21.24 -5.36 23.80
CA ALA A 178 -21.95 -4.22 23.22
C ALA A 178 -20.92 -3.23 22.64
N GLY A 179 -20.61 -3.36 21.34
CA GLY A 179 -19.49 -2.69 20.67
C GLY A 179 -18.51 -3.58 19.89
N ALA A 180 -18.69 -4.91 19.83
CA ALA A 180 -17.80 -5.83 19.10
C ALA A 180 -17.60 -5.48 17.61
N LEU A 181 -18.57 -4.75 17.05
CA LEU A 181 -18.48 -4.09 15.76
C LEU A 181 -19.02 -2.66 15.91
N ASP A 182 -18.14 -1.74 16.28
CA ASP A 182 -18.38 -0.32 16.07
C ASP A 182 -18.39 -0.05 14.56
N SER A 183 -19.60 -0.04 13.99
CA SER A 183 -19.83 0.19 12.56
C SER A 183 -19.23 1.50 12.11
N ASP A 184 -19.30 2.53 12.95
CA ASP A 184 -18.88 3.87 12.58
C ASP A 184 -17.36 3.91 12.53
N THR A 185 -16.68 3.31 13.51
CA THR A 185 -15.21 3.16 13.49
C THR A 185 -14.74 2.31 12.31
N GLN A 186 -15.41 1.19 11.98
CA GLN A 186 -15.05 0.37 10.82
C GLN A 186 -15.25 1.10 9.50
N LEU A 187 -16.37 1.82 9.35
CA LEU A 187 -16.64 2.66 8.19
C LEU A 187 -15.66 3.83 8.10
N VAL A 188 -15.23 4.40 9.22
CA VAL A 188 -14.18 5.43 9.26
C VAL A 188 -12.83 4.85 8.85
N HIS A 189 -12.45 3.66 9.30
CA HIS A 189 -11.20 3.02 8.86
C HIS A 189 -11.25 2.67 7.37
N LEU A 190 -12.37 2.14 6.88
CA LEU A 190 -12.58 1.91 5.45
C LEU A 190 -12.56 3.22 4.66
N ALA A 191 -13.25 4.25 5.12
CA ALA A 191 -13.22 5.58 4.52
C ALA A 191 -11.80 6.15 4.55
N THR A 192 -11.03 5.91 5.60
CA THR A 192 -9.62 6.32 5.71
C THR A 192 -8.72 5.48 4.82
N TRP A 193 -9.06 4.24 4.49
CA TRP A 193 -8.33 3.43 3.51
C TRP A 193 -8.69 3.84 2.09
N LEU A 194 -9.99 3.94 1.77
CA LEU A 194 -10.56 4.36 0.50
C LEU A 194 -10.16 5.80 0.14
N HIS A 195 -10.20 6.68 1.13
CA HIS A 195 -9.87 8.10 1.03
C HIS A 195 -8.55 8.44 1.72
N SER A 196 -7.70 7.46 2.07
CA SER A 196 -6.25 7.69 2.13
C SER A 196 -5.93 8.05 0.70
N PRO A 197 -5.91 9.35 0.37
CA PRO A 197 -6.07 9.78 -1.00
C PRO A 197 -4.94 9.12 -1.75
N GLY A 198 -5.28 8.37 -2.81
CA GLY A 198 -4.37 7.46 -3.50
C GLY A 198 -2.99 8.06 -3.45
N LEU A 199 -2.02 7.34 -2.86
CA LEU A 199 -0.82 7.94 -2.25
C LEU A 199 -0.12 8.96 -3.15
N GLN A 200 -0.36 8.88 -4.47
CA GLN A 200 -0.33 9.95 -5.46
C GLN A 200 -0.50 11.39 -4.90
N ASN A 201 -1.51 11.70 -4.08
CA ASN A 201 -1.70 13.05 -3.51
C ASN A 201 -0.94 13.29 -2.19
N ALA A 202 -0.18 12.31 -1.69
CA ALA A 202 0.61 12.44 -0.48
C ALA A 202 1.85 13.29 -0.75
N LYS A 203 2.11 14.21 0.17
CA LYS A 203 3.27 15.10 0.09
C LYS A 203 4.54 14.31 0.40
N ILE A 204 5.50 14.37 -0.51
CA ILE A 204 6.88 13.99 -0.26
C ILE A 204 7.54 15.21 0.37
N MET A 205 7.84 15.15 1.68
CA MET A 205 8.50 16.29 2.33
C MET A 205 9.89 16.50 1.74
N ASP A 206 10.10 17.69 1.18
CA ASP A 206 11.39 18.16 0.72
C ASP A 206 11.95 19.19 1.72
N HIS A 207 13.08 18.88 2.35
CA HIS A 207 13.78 19.81 3.24
C HIS A 207 14.65 20.83 2.50
N SER A 208 14.82 20.73 1.17
CA SER A 208 15.73 21.57 0.38
C SER A 208 15.05 22.52 -0.63
N ALA A 209 13.75 22.39 -0.88
CA ALA A 209 13.02 23.25 -1.83
C ALA A 209 11.69 23.75 -1.27
N ASN A 210 11.36 25.02 -1.50
CA ASN A 210 10.07 25.66 -1.16
C ASN A 210 8.87 25.08 -1.97
N SER A 211 9.03 23.97 -2.67
CA SER A 211 8.02 23.32 -3.50
C SER A 211 7.49 22.05 -2.83
N THR A 212 6.17 21.91 -2.77
CA THR A 212 5.53 20.66 -2.34
C THR A 212 5.53 19.67 -3.51
N LEU A 213 6.28 18.58 -3.41
CA LEU A 213 6.26 17.49 -4.38
C LEU A 213 5.24 16.43 -3.94
N MET A 214 4.36 16.02 -4.83
CA MET A 214 3.41 14.92 -4.59
C MET A 214 3.98 13.59 -5.09
N LEU A 215 3.44 12.48 -4.60
CA LEU A 215 3.84 11.16 -5.09
C LEU A 215 3.48 10.93 -6.57
N SER A 216 2.41 11.55 -7.05
CA SER A 216 2.04 11.59 -8.47
C SER A 216 3.13 12.23 -9.30
N ASP A 217 3.65 13.36 -8.84
CA ASP A 217 4.70 14.11 -9.53
C ASP A 217 5.97 13.25 -9.61
N TYR A 218 6.31 12.53 -8.54
CA TYR A 218 7.43 11.59 -8.54
C TYR A 218 7.22 10.43 -9.53
N GLY A 219 6.00 9.87 -9.60
CA GLY A 219 5.65 8.84 -10.56
C GLY A 219 5.70 9.32 -12.02
N ASP A 220 5.35 10.58 -12.28
CA ASP A 220 5.43 11.21 -13.59
C ASP A 220 6.89 11.50 -13.98
N MET A 221 7.70 11.97 -13.04
CA MET A 221 9.14 12.16 -13.24
C MET A 221 9.83 10.84 -13.58
N LEU A 222 9.53 9.75 -12.86
CA LEU A 222 10.03 8.41 -13.20
C LEU A 222 9.64 7.97 -14.61
N ARG A 223 8.40 8.25 -15.05
CA ARG A 223 7.95 7.91 -16.41
C ARG A 223 8.73 8.68 -17.47
N ILE A 224 8.91 9.98 -17.27
CA ILE A 224 9.68 10.85 -18.17
C ILE A 224 11.13 10.35 -18.27
N GLU A 225 11.77 10.09 -17.14
CA GLU A 225 13.16 9.61 -17.08
C GLU A 225 13.34 8.23 -17.74
N LEU A 226 12.36 7.36 -17.59
CA LEU A 226 12.37 6.03 -18.20
C LEU A 226 11.97 6.04 -19.69
N GLY A 227 11.52 7.17 -20.23
CA GLY A 227 11.02 7.30 -21.60
C GLY A 227 9.76 6.47 -21.85
N ILE A 228 8.89 6.33 -20.84
CA ILE A 228 7.62 5.61 -20.96
C ILE A 228 6.57 6.62 -21.44
N GLU A 229 6.27 6.64 -22.73
CA GLU A 229 5.20 7.47 -23.30
C GLU A 229 3.82 7.04 -22.77
N GLN A 230 2.89 8.00 -22.66
CA GLN A 230 1.52 7.77 -22.22
C GLN A 230 0.81 6.83 -23.21
N LEU A 231 0.41 5.64 -22.74
CA LEU A 231 -0.59 4.79 -23.40
C LEU A 231 -2.00 5.24 -22.98
#